data_AF-A0A939EDX0-F1
#
_entry.id   AF-A0A939EDX0-F1
#
_cell.length_a   1.000
_cell.length_b   1.000
_cell.length_c   1.000
_cell.angle_alpha   90.00
_cell.angle_beta   90.00
_cell.angle_gamma   90.00
#
_symmetry.space_group_name_H-M   'P 1'
#
loop_
_entity.id
_entity.type
_entity.pdbx_description
1 polymer ?
#
loop_
_entity_poly.entity_id
_entity_poly.type
_entity_poly.pdbx_seq_one_letter_code
_entity_poly.pdbx_strand_id
1 'polypeptide(L)'
;MQNPRRLLSPRFSQGLPDSDRVAVLSSLPLSGRSGRPATPVSICLKFLAPGLLTALLWLQMWLGLSGALALTAAVAVGLIAVQKTYPGRKSGDGWLSQAGYGERIWLNRFIVPIPPELYTGITLLYPVFWSGALAALLGGYSMSALLTATGLLVAHSAQFVCIEKQIRLYREMKNKAPLYRFWASVPDNDNRRSQKATT
;
A
#
# COMPACT_ATOMS: atom_id res chain seq x y z
N MET A 1 -2.20 -24.08 42.49
CA MET A 1 -1.20 -24.18 41.42
C MET A 1 -1.83 -23.71 40.12
N GLN A 2 -1.41 -22.54 39.62
CA GLN A 2 -1.85 -21.94 38.35
C GLN A 2 -1.01 -22.49 37.20
N ASN A 3 -1.65 -22.81 36.07
CA ASN A 3 -0.96 -22.85 34.77
C ASN A 3 -1.91 -22.27 33.67
N PRO A 4 -1.62 -21.09 33.10
CA PRO A 4 -2.49 -20.40 32.15
C PRO A 4 -1.91 -20.42 30.73
N ARG A 5 -2.36 -21.32 29.85
CA ARG A 5 -2.19 -21.18 28.39
C ARG A 5 -3.28 -21.95 27.62
N ARG A 6 -4.39 -21.28 27.33
CA ARG A 6 -5.17 -21.53 26.10
C ARG A 6 -5.41 -20.20 25.42
N LEU A 7 -4.50 -19.87 24.52
CA LEU A 7 -4.61 -18.75 23.60
C LEU A 7 -5.83 -18.98 22.69
N LEU A 8 -6.60 -17.92 22.54
CA LEU A 8 -7.80 -17.80 21.73
C LEU A 8 -7.54 -18.26 20.28
N SER A 9 -7.99 -19.46 19.93
CA SER A 9 -8.24 -19.85 18.54
C SER A 9 -9.56 -19.20 18.09
N PRO A 10 -9.61 -18.40 17.00
CA PRO A 10 -10.86 -17.85 16.51
C PRO A 10 -11.69 -18.97 15.84
N ARG A 11 -12.61 -19.57 16.62
CA ARG A 11 -13.70 -20.42 16.13
C ARG A 11 -14.76 -19.59 15.39
N PHE A 12 -14.39 -18.92 14.31
CA PHE A 12 -15.35 -18.14 13.52
C PHE A 12 -15.48 -18.62 12.06
N SER A 13 -14.95 -19.80 11.71
CA SER A 13 -14.77 -20.15 10.29
C SER A 13 -15.21 -21.57 9.87
N GLN A 14 -15.87 -22.36 10.71
CA GLN A 14 -16.14 -23.78 10.40
C GLN A 14 -17.61 -24.17 10.17
N GLY A 15 -18.58 -23.25 10.12
CA GLY A 15 -20.01 -23.62 10.04
C GLY A 15 -20.88 -22.96 8.97
N LEU A 16 -20.40 -22.01 8.16
CA LEU A 16 -21.26 -21.26 7.23
C LEU A 16 -21.20 -21.79 5.78
N PRO A 17 -22.34 -21.96 5.09
CA PRO A 17 -22.41 -22.27 3.66
C PRO A 17 -21.65 -21.23 2.81
N ASP A 18 -21.08 -21.66 1.68
CA ASP A 18 -20.20 -20.81 0.85
C ASP A 18 -20.89 -19.53 0.33
N SER A 19 -22.20 -19.56 0.10
CA SER A 19 -23.02 -18.39 -0.30
C SER A 19 -23.01 -17.29 0.76
N ASP A 20 -23.12 -17.68 2.02
CA ASP A 20 -23.32 -16.76 3.14
C ASP A 20 -21.99 -16.13 3.55
N ARG A 21 -20.88 -16.83 3.31
CA ARG A 21 -19.53 -16.29 3.45
C ARG A 21 -19.28 -15.12 2.51
N VAL A 22 -19.70 -15.23 1.25
CA VAL A 22 -19.56 -14.15 0.26
C VAL A 22 -20.48 -12.97 0.59
N ALA A 23 -21.68 -13.23 1.10
CA ALA A 23 -22.62 -12.20 1.53
C ALA A 23 -22.15 -11.44 2.78
N VAL A 24 -21.59 -12.13 3.77
CA VAL A 24 -21.05 -11.51 5.00
C VAL A 24 -19.72 -10.78 4.72
N LEU A 25 -18.86 -11.32 3.84
CA LEU A 25 -17.63 -10.65 3.43
C LEU A 25 -17.88 -9.39 2.59
N SER A 26 -18.99 -9.35 1.83
CA SER A 26 -19.37 -8.17 1.03
C SER A 26 -20.07 -7.07 1.84
N SER A 27 -20.65 -7.38 3.00
CA SER A 27 -21.35 -6.44 3.88
C SER A 27 -20.47 -5.78 4.97
N LEU A 28 -19.24 -6.25 5.16
CA LEU A 28 -18.29 -5.58 6.05
C LEU A 28 -17.91 -4.18 5.52
N PRO A 29 -17.89 -3.13 6.37
CA PRO A 29 -17.52 -1.77 5.99
C PRO A 29 -16.04 -1.62 5.57
N LEU A 30 -15.28 -2.73 5.64
CA LEU A 30 -13.93 -2.86 5.10
C LEU A 30 -13.90 -3.10 3.57
N SER A 31 -15.06 -3.17 2.92
CA SER A 31 -15.18 -3.06 1.46
C SER A 31 -14.77 -1.65 1.03
N GLY A 32 -13.46 -1.41 0.94
CA GLY A 32 -12.88 -0.26 0.29
C GLY A 32 -13.54 -0.11 -1.08
N ARG A 33 -14.24 1.02 -1.26
CA ARG A 33 -15.23 1.41 -2.28
C ARG A 33 -14.84 1.24 -3.77
N SER A 34 -13.82 0.49 -4.12
CA SER A 34 -13.66 -0.05 -5.47
C SER A 34 -12.69 -1.23 -5.44
N GLY A 35 -12.96 -2.30 -6.19
CA GLY A 35 -12.00 -3.38 -6.46
C GLY A 35 -10.81 -2.97 -7.33
N ARG A 36 -10.42 -1.69 -7.37
CA ARG A 36 -9.47 -1.14 -8.34
C ARG A 36 -8.04 -0.96 -7.79
N PRO A 37 -6.99 -1.48 -8.45
CA PRO A 37 -5.59 -1.32 -8.05
C PRO A 37 -5.18 0.12 -7.77
N ALA A 38 -4.20 0.32 -6.88
CA ALA A 38 -3.57 1.63 -6.71
C ALA A 38 -3.01 2.12 -8.06
N THR A 39 -3.19 3.40 -8.38
CA THR A 39 -2.62 3.98 -9.59
C THR A 39 -1.09 4.01 -9.53
N PRO A 40 -0.39 3.92 -10.66
CA PRO A 40 1.06 4.12 -10.71
C PRO A 40 1.46 5.49 -10.15
N VAL A 41 0.61 6.51 -10.37
CA VAL A 41 0.78 7.85 -9.80
C VAL A 41 0.76 7.82 -8.27
N SER A 42 -0.13 7.03 -7.67
CA SER A 42 -0.20 6.86 -6.21
C SER A 42 1.12 6.32 -5.66
N ILE A 43 1.71 5.33 -6.32
CA ILE A 43 2.98 4.71 -5.93
C ILE A 43 4.14 5.70 -6.06
N CYS A 44 4.24 6.43 -7.17
CA CYS A 44 5.25 7.47 -7.34
C CYS A 44 5.15 8.54 -6.25
N LEU A 45 3.93 8.98 -5.91
CA LEU A 45 3.76 10.02 -4.90
C LEU A 45 4.18 9.54 -3.50
N LYS A 46 3.88 8.29 -3.15
CA LYS A 46 4.37 7.66 -1.90
C LYS A 46 5.90 7.57 -1.87
N PHE A 47 6.53 7.37 -3.03
CA PHE A 47 7.98 7.33 -3.15
C PHE A 47 8.62 8.72 -2.99
N LEU A 48 7.99 9.75 -3.56
CA LEU A 48 8.47 11.12 -3.47
C LEU A 48 8.19 11.78 -2.10
N ALA A 49 7.17 11.33 -1.39
CA ALA A 49 6.71 11.93 -0.13
C ALA A 49 7.82 12.15 0.93
N PRO A 50 8.62 11.15 1.34
CA PRO A 50 9.64 11.36 2.38
C PRO A 50 10.70 12.40 1.96
N GLY A 51 11.15 12.37 0.71
CA GLY A 51 12.10 13.35 0.16
C GLY A 51 11.50 14.76 0.12
N LEU A 52 10.27 14.89 -0.36
CA LEU A 52 9.58 16.17 -0.47
C LEU A 52 9.33 16.81 0.91
N LEU A 53 8.83 16.03 1.87
CA LEU A 53 8.57 16.52 3.24
C LEU A 53 9.85 16.93 3.95
N THR A 54 10.94 16.19 3.74
CA THR A 54 12.23 16.56 4.32
C THR A 54 12.79 17.82 3.67
N ALA A 55 12.69 17.97 2.35
CA ALA A 55 13.12 19.17 1.64
C ALA A 55 12.35 20.43 2.10
N LEU A 56 11.05 20.29 2.41
CA LEU A 56 10.24 21.38 2.96
C LEU A 56 10.73 21.84 4.34
N LEU A 57 11.24 20.94 5.18
CA LEU A 57 11.84 21.31 6.46
C LEU A 57 13.13 22.13 6.28
N TRP A 58 13.91 21.88 5.23
CA TRP A 58 15.09 22.69 4.93
C TRP A 58 14.75 24.15 4.60
N LEU A 59 13.50 24.45 4.19
CA LEU A 59 13.03 25.81 3.99
C LEU A 59 12.91 26.62 5.29
N GLN A 60 13.08 26.01 6.47
CA GLN A 60 13.08 26.75 7.74
C GLN A 60 14.20 27.78 7.83
N MET A 61 15.28 27.65 7.04
CA MET A 61 16.33 28.66 6.96
C MET A 61 15.81 30.00 6.40
N TRP A 62 14.74 29.97 5.61
CA TRP A 62 14.15 31.14 4.95
C TRP A 62 12.84 31.58 5.61
N LEU A 63 11.93 30.64 5.89
CA LEU A 63 10.59 30.91 6.43
C LEU A 63 10.51 30.86 7.96
N GLY A 64 11.61 30.50 8.63
CA GLY A 64 11.60 30.17 10.05
C GLY A 64 10.97 28.79 10.33
N LEU A 65 11.18 28.30 11.55
CA LEU A 65 10.75 26.96 11.96
C LEU A 65 9.22 26.78 11.88
N SER A 66 8.45 27.75 12.36
CA SER A 66 6.99 27.68 12.38
C SER A 66 6.40 27.67 10.96
N GLY A 67 6.94 28.49 10.05
CA GLY A 67 6.54 28.53 8.65
C GLY A 67 6.83 27.22 7.92
N ALA A 68 8.03 26.66 8.11
CA ALA A 68 8.40 25.39 7.50
C ALA A 68 7.57 24.21 8.03
N LEU A 69 7.30 24.15 9.34
CA LEU A 69 6.43 23.12 9.92
C LEU A 69 5.00 23.22 9.39
N ALA A 70 4.43 24.43 9.34
CA ALA A 70 3.09 24.65 8.80
C ALA A 70 3.00 24.23 7.32
N LEU A 71 4.01 24.59 6.51
CA LEU A 71 4.06 24.22 5.10
C LEU A 71 4.22 22.70 4.91
N THR A 72 5.10 22.08 5.69
CA THR A 72 5.30 20.62 5.67
C THR A 72 4.01 19.89 6.03
N ALA A 73 3.29 20.34 7.07
CA ALA A 73 2.00 19.78 7.46
C ALA A 73 0.93 19.98 6.37
N ALA A 74 0.85 21.16 5.77
CA ALA A 74 -0.09 21.45 4.68
C ALA A 74 0.16 20.54 3.47
N VAL A 75 1.41 20.34 3.07
CA VAL A 75 1.78 19.42 1.98
C VAL A 75 1.47 17.98 2.36
N ALA A 76 1.77 17.53 3.58
CA ALA A 76 1.43 16.19 4.04
C ALA A 76 -0.09 15.91 3.93
N VAL A 77 -0.93 16.85 4.36
CA VAL A 77 -2.39 16.76 4.22
C VAL A 77 -2.79 16.73 2.74
N GLY A 78 -2.19 17.58 1.90
CA GLY A 78 -2.43 17.59 0.46
C GLY A 78 -2.07 16.27 -0.23
N LEU A 79 -0.94 15.67 0.12
CA LEU A 79 -0.53 14.36 -0.38
C LEU A 79 -1.57 13.30 -0.01
N ILE A 80 -2.02 13.26 1.26
CA ILE A 80 -3.07 12.33 1.71
C ILE A 80 -4.38 12.56 0.93
N ALA A 81 -4.77 13.82 0.74
CA ALA A 81 -5.98 14.17 -0.01
C ALA A 81 -5.91 13.68 -1.46
N VAL A 82 -4.80 13.93 -2.17
CA VAL A 82 -4.57 13.46 -3.54
C VAL A 82 -4.68 11.93 -3.61
N GLN A 83 -4.10 11.20 -2.66
CA GLN A 83 -4.20 9.73 -2.64
C GLN A 83 -5.65 9.24 -2.49
N LYS A 84 -6.50 9.99 -1.78
CA LYS A 84 -7.92 9.64 -1.59
C LYS A 84 -8.78 10.03 -2.80
N THR A 85 -8.46 11.14 -3.47
CA THR A 85 -9.27 11.70 -4.56
C THR A 85 -9.06 11.00 -5.90
N TYR A 86 -7.91 10.35 -6.14
CA TYR A 86 -7.64 9.63 -7.38
C TYR A 86 -7.80 8.11 -7.20
N PRO A 87 -9.03 7.56 -7.24
CA PRO A 87 -9.22 6.13 -7.23
C PRO A 87 -8.60 5.50 -8.49
N GLY A 88 -7.80 4.46 -8.26
CA GLY A 88 -7.23 3.55 -9.25
C GLY A 88 -7.96 3.49 -10.60
N ARG A 89 -7.41 4.08 -11.67
CA ARG A 89 -7.73 3.64 -13.04
C ARG A 89 -7.10 2.26 -13.21
N LYS A 90 -7.77 1.31 -13.88
CA LYS A 90 -7.18 -0.02 -14.20
C LYS A 90 -5.89 0.23 -14.98
N SER A 91 -4.75 0.09 -14.31
CA SER A 91 -3.44 0.28 -14.92
C SER A 91 -2.98 -1.05 -15.48
N GLY A 92 -2.48 -1.01 -16.73
CA GLY A 92 -2.11 -2.19 -17.52
C GLY A 92 -0.96 -3.00 -16.91
N ASP A 93 -0.40 -3.94 -17.67
CA ASP A 93 0.48 -5.01 -17.19
C ASP A 93 1.90 -4.57 -16.74
N GLY A 94 2.12 -3.28 -16.51
CA GLY A 94 3.38 -2.73 -16.05
C GLY A 94 3.76 -3.15 -14.62
N TRP A 95 5.06 -3.14 -14.33
CA TRP A 95 5.63 -3.49 -13.02
C TRP A 95 5.07 -2.65 -11.86
N LEU A 96 4.81 -1.35 -12.08
CA LEU A 96 4.15 -0.49 -11.08
C LEU A 96 2.73 -0.96 -10.74
N SER A 97 1.97 -1.44 -11.73
CA SER A 97 0.63 -1.98 -11.49
C SER A 97 0.72 -3.25 -10.65
N GLN A 98 1.71 -4.13 -10.90
CA GLN A 98 1.96 -5.33 -10.09
C GLN A 98 2.22 -4.98 -8.63
N ALA A 99 3.01 -3.94 -8.35
CA ALA A 99 3.23 -3.45 -6.99
C ALA A 99 1.93 -2.95 -6.35
N GLY A 100 1.10 -2.21 -7.09
CA GLY A 100 -0.20 -1.72 -6.61
C GLY A 100 -1.22 -2.82 -6.33
N TYR A 101 -1.21 -3.91 -7.11
CA TYR A 101 -1.99 -5.11 -6.80
C TYR A 101 -1.47 -5.81 -5.54
N GLY A 102 -0.15 -5.92 -5.40
CA GLY A 102 0.50 -6.47 -4.20
C GLY A 102 0.12 -5.72 -2.92
N GLU A 103 0.10 -4.38 -2.97
CA GLU A 103 -0.34 -3.53 -1.85
C GLU A 103 -1.77 -3.84 -1.41
N ARG A 104 -2.67 -4.08 -2.35
CA ARG A 104 -4.05 -4.45 -2.01
C ARG A 104 -4.19 -5.84 -1.43
N ILE A 105 -3.46 -6.80 -1.98
CA ILE A 105 -3.41 -8.16 -1.42
C ILE A 105 -2.89 -8.07 0.02
N TRP A 106 -1.86 -7.25 0.26
CA TRP A 106 -1.32 -6.98 1.58
C TRP A 106 -2.35 -6.36 2.54
N LEU A 107 -3.17 -5.42 2.09
CA LEU A 107 -4.27 -4.86 2.89
C LEU A 107 -5.35 -5.91 3.19
N ASN A 108 -5.58 -6.84 2.26
CA ASN A 108 -6.53 -7.95 2.40
C ASN A 108 -5.99 -9.16 3.19
N ARG A 109 -4.80 -9.06 3.79
CA ARG A 109 -4.12 -10.18 4.48
C ARG A 109 -4.89 -10.77 5.65
N PHE A 110 -5.82 -10.02 6.22
CA PHE A 110 -6.68 -10.49 7.32
C PHE A 110 -7.82 -11.38 6.83
N ILE A 111 -8.17 -11.31 5.54
CA ILE A 111 -9.25 -12.08 4.92
C ILE A 111 -8.67 -13.27 4.14
N VAL A 112 -7.63 -13.03 3.34
CA VAL A 112 -6.96 -14.08 2.56
C VAL A 112 -5.56 -14.30 3.14
N PRO A 113 -5.24 -15.51 3.63
CA PRO A 113 -3.95 -15.79 4.23
C PRO A 113 -2.82 -15.66 3.19
N ILE A 114 -1.74 -15.03 3.61
CA ILE A 114 -0.54 -14.76 2.81
C ILE A 114 0.59 -15.71 3.26
N PRO A 115 1.52 -16.12 2.37
CA PRO A 115 2.70 -16.89 2.77
C PRO A 115 3.48 -16.22 3.92
N PRO A 116 3.90 -17.00 4.95
CA PRO A 116 4.47 -16.45 6.19
C PRO A 116 5.81 -15.74 5.99
N GLU A 117 6.61 -16.18 5.01
CA GLU A 117 7.89 -15.55 4.66
C GLU A 117 7.70 -14.13 4.14
N LEU A 118 6.73 -13.94 3.23
CA LEU A 118 6.39 -12.63 2.68
C LEU A 118 5.72 -11.74 3.73
N TYR A 119 4.89 -12.33 4.60
CA TYR A 119 4.29 -11.62 5.72
C TYR A 119 5.33 -11.00 6.65
N THR A 120 6.27 -11.81 7.11
CA THR A 120 7.30 -11.35 8.06
C THR A 120 8.22 -10.33 7.38
N GLY A 121 8.63 -10.60 6.14
CA GLY A 121 9.50 -9.71 5.37
C GLY A 121 8.90 -8.33 5.13
N ILE A 122 7.63 -8.24 4.71
CA ILE A 122 6.97 -6.94 4.47
C ILE A 122 6.67 -6.24 5.81
N THR A 123 6.25 -6.97 6.84
CA THR A 123 5.94 -6.39 8.15
C THR A 123 7.16 -5.76 8.81
N LEU A 124 8.34 -6.39 8.74
CA LEU A 124 9.58 -5.86 9.30
C LEU A 124 10.12 -4.65 8.51
N LEU A 125 9.75 -4.51 7.24
CA LEU A 125 10.18 -3.37 6.43
C LEU A 125 9.47 -2.07 6.79
N TYR A 126 8.23 -2.14 7.30
CA TYR A 126 7.49 -0.94 7.73
C TYR A 126 8.20 -0.16 8.85
N PRO A 127 8.60 -0.76 9.99
CA PRO A 127 9.31 -0.02 11.02
C PRO A 127 10.65 0.53 10.53
N VAL A 128 11.38 -0.20 9.66
CA VAL A 128 12.64 0.27 9.06
C VAL A 128 12.41 1.51 8.19
N PHE A 129 11.36 1.50 7.37
CA PHE A 129 10.96 2.65 6.57
C PHE A 129 10.61 3.85 7.47
N TRP A 130 9.75 3.64 8.48
CA TRP A 130 9.33 4.72 9.38
C TRP A 130 10.48 5.26 10.22
N SER A 131 11.43 4.42 10.66
CA SER A 131 12.62 4.90 11.37
C SER A 131 13.53 5.72 10.46
N GLY A 132 13.73 5.31 9.20
CA GLY A 132 14.51 6.08 8.23
C GLY A 132 13.85 7.43 7.91
N ALA A 133 12.54 7.42 7.66
CA ALA A 133 11.78 8.64 7.40
C ALA A 133 11.80 9.59 8.61
N LEU A 134 11.67 9.07 9.84
CA LEU A 134 11.78 9.88 11.04
C LEU A 134 13.18 10.47 11.21
N ALA A 135 14.24 9.69 10.98
CA ALA A 135 15.61 10.19 11.00
C ALA A 135 15.83 11.31 9.97
N ALA A 136 15.27 11.17 8.77
CA ALA A 136 15.33 12.20 7.74
C ALA A 136 14.66 13.51 8.18
N LEU A 137 13.45 13.42 8.75
CA LEU A 137 12.71 14.58 9.27
C LEU A 137 13.45 15.25 10.44
N LEU A 138 14.02 14.46 11.35
CA LEU A 138 14.83 14.97 12.46
C LEU A 138 16.09 15.65 11.94
N GLY A 139 16.74 15.11 10.91
CA GLY A 139 17.87 15.74 10.23
C GLY A 139 17.50 17.07 9.59
N GLY A 140 16.33 17.16 8.95
CA GLY A 140 15.81 18.41 8.40
C GLY A 140 15.53 19.44 9.50
N TYR A 141 14.91 19.02 10.60
CA TYR A 141 14.64 19.87 11.77
C TYR A 141 15.93 20.38 12.42
N SER A 142 16.92 19.50 12.61
CA SER A 142 18.20 19.84 13.24
C SER A 142 19.23 20.45 12.29
N MET A 143 18.88 20.72 11.02
CA MET A 143 19.81 21.19 9.99
C MET A 143 21.04 20.28 9.78
N SER A 144 20.89 18.98 10.04
CA SER A 144 21.96 17.99 9.84
C SER A 144 21.80 17.32 8.48
N ALA A 145 22.66 17.70 7.54
CA ALA A 145 22.71 17.09 6.21
C ALA A 145 23.00 15.59 6.28
N LEU A 146 23.90 15.17 7.19
CA LEU A 146 24.27 13.77 7.34
C LEU A 146 23.10 12.92 7.83
N LEU A 147 22.38 13.39 8.86
CA LEU A 147 21.22 12.67 9.40
C LEU A 147 20.06 12.64 8.39
N THR A 148 19.88 13.75 7.65
CA THR A 148 18.91 13.83 6.54
C THR A 148 19.21 12.80 5.45
N ALA A 149 20.45 12.79 4.94
CA ALA A 149 20.85 11.93 3.83
C ALA A 149 20.82 10.44 4.20
N THR A 150 21.32 10.09 5.39
CA THR A 150 21.31 8.70 5.88
C THR A 150 19.89 8.22 6.16
N GLY A 151 19.04 9.06 6.76
CA GLY A 151 17.62 8.74 6.98
C GLY A 151 16.86 8.52 5.68
N LEU A 152 17.03 9.40 4.70
CA LEU A 152 16.42 9.26 3.37
C LEU A 152 16.92 8.01 2.65
N LEU A 153 18.22 7.71 2.73
CA LEU A 153 18.79 6.50 2.14
C LEU A 153 18.13 5.25 2.71
N VAL A 154 18.03 5.14 4.04
CA VAL A 154 17.36 4.01 4.71
C VAL A 154 15.88 3.91 4.31
N ALA A 155 15.16 5.04 4.30
CA ALA A 155 13.74 5.07 3.93
C ALA A 155 13.54 4.61 2.48
N HIS A 156 14.30 5.15 1.52
CA HIS A 156 14.19 4.78 0.12
C HIS A 156 14.61 3.32 -0.12
N SER A 157 15.69 2.84 0.48
CA SER A 157 16.11 1.44 0.38
C SER A 157 15.02 0.49 0.91
N ALA A 158 14.45 0.76 2.08
CA ALA A 158 13.35 -0.03 2.62
C ALA A 158 12.13 -0.01 1.68
N GLN A 159 11.84 1.14 1.08
CA GLN A 159 10.72 1.29 0.16
C GLN A 159 10.91 0.51 -1.15
N PHE A 160 12.12 0.51 -1.71
CA PHE A 160 12.45 -0.29 -2.90
C PHE A 160 12.25 -1.79 -2.64
N VAL A 161 12.79 -2.30 -1.53
CA VAL A 161 12.64 -3.71 -1.17
C VAL A 161 11.18 -4.04 -0.87
N CYS A 162 10.42 -3.11 -0.29
CA CYS A 162 8.99 -3.27 -0.07
C CYS A 162 8.25 -3.45 -1.40
N ILE A 163 8.50 -2.58 -2.38
CA ILE A 163 7.89 -2.67 -3.72
C ILE A 163 8.20 -4.01 -4.38
N GLU A 164 9.45 -4.47 -4.32
CA GLU A 164 9.86 -5.76 -4.85
C GLU A 164 9.09 -6.93 -4.20
N LYS A 165 8.98 -6.92 -2.86
CA LYS A 165 8.21 -7.92 -2.11
C LYS A 165 6.72 -7.88 -2.46
N GLN A 166 6.15 -6.70 -2.70
CA GLN A 166 4.76 -6.57 -3.13
C GLN A 166 4.53 -7.13 -4.54
N ILE A 167 5.46 -6.92 -5.47
CA ILE A 167 5.41 -7.53 -6.80
C ILE A 167 5.47 -9.06 -6.69
N ARG A 168 6.38 -9.59 -5.88
CA ARG A 168 6.49 -11.03 -5.61
C ARG A 168 5.20 -11.58 -5.01
N LEU A 169 4.64 -10.89 -4.01
CA LEU A 169 3.37 -11.25 -3.39
C LEU A 169 2.24 -11.33 -4.41
N TYR A 170 2.12 -10.35 -5.30
CA TYR A 170 1.14 -10.39 -6.38
C TYR A 170 1.32 -11.61 -7.28
N ARG A 171 2.56 -11.91 -7.71
CA ARG A 171 2.84 -13.06 -8.58
C ARG A 171 2.50 -14.40 -7.95
N GLU A 172 2.70 -14.55 -6.65
CA GLU A 172 2.35 -15.79 -5.93
C GLU A 172 0.85 -15.92 -5.66
N MET A 173 0.15 -14.80 -5.44
CA MET A 173 -1.25 -14.80 -5.03
C MET A 173 -2.24 -14.70 -6.20
N LYS A 174 -1.83 -14.19 -7.37
CA LYS A 174 -2.72 -14.00 -8.54
C LYS A 174 -3.51 -15.25 -8.95
N ASN A 175 -2.95 -16.44 -8.71
CA ASN A 175 -3.54 -17.72 -9.09
C ASN A 175 -4.18 -18.48 -7.90
N LYS A 176 -3.96 -18.02 -6.66
CA LYS A 176 -4.40 -18.75 -5.46
C LYS A 176 -5.85 -18.47 -5.07
N ALA A 177 -6.41 -17.33 -5.48
CA ALA A 177 -7.80 -16.97 -5.21
C ALA A 177 -8.49 -16.49 -6.50
N PRO A 178 -9.73 -16.92 -6.76
CA PRO A 178 -10.48 -16.49 -7.94
C PRO A 178 -10.69 -14.97 -7.96
N LEU A 179 -10.79 -14.33 -6.79
CA LEU A 179 -10.93 -12.87 -6.63
C LEU A 179 -9.81 -12.09 -7.36
N TYR A 180 -8.57 -12.58 -7.31
CA TYR A 180 -7.41 -11.85 -7.85
C TYR A 180 -7.22 -12.05 -9.35
N ARG A 181 -7.81 -13.09 -9.96
CA ARG A 181 -7.76 -13.30 -11.43
C ARG A 181 -8.47 -12.19 -12.19
N PHE A 182 -9.58 -11.68 -11.64
CA PHE A 182 -10.37 -10.63 -12.27
C PHE A 182 -9.77 -9.22 -12.15
N TRP A 183 -8.71 -9.06 -11.35
CA TRP A 183 -8.03 -7.77 -11.19
C TRP A 183 -7.13 -7.46 -12.38
N ALA A 184 -6.54 -8.50 -12.99
CA ALA A 184 -5.71 -8.38 -14.19
C ALA A 184 -6.52 -8.41 -15.49
N SER A 185 -7.74 -8.96 -15.49
CA SER A 185 -8.53 -9.03 -16.70
C SER A 185 -9.08 -7.66 -17.13
N VAL A 186 -8.82 -7.31 -18.39
CA VAL A 186 -9.56 -6.24 -19.06
C VAL A 186 -10.98 -6.76 -19.26
N PRO A 187 -12.03 -6.00 -18.87
CA PRO A 187 -13.39 -6.36 -19.23
C PRO A 187 -13.47 -6.32 -20.75
N ASP A 188 -13.55 -7.48 -21.39
CA ASP A 188 -13.88 -7.54 -22.80
C ASP A 188 -15.40 -7.41 -22.90
N ASN A 189 -15.85 -6.50 -23.76
CA ASN A 189 -17.27 -6.32 -24.00
C ASN A 189 -17.66 -7.26 -25.13
N ASP A 190 -18.27 -8.39 -24.80
CA ASP A 190 -18.68 -9.40 -25.77
C ASP A 190 -19.63 -8.84 -26.84
N ASN A 191 -20.37 -7.76 -26.55
CA ASN A 191 -21.21 -7.06 -27.53
C ASN A 191 -20.41 -6.49 -28.72
N ARG A 192 -19.12 -6.15 -28.52
CA ARG A 192 -18.26 -5.65 -29.60
C ARG A 192 -17.79 -6.75 -30.55
N ARG A 193 -17.77 -8.01 -30.11
CA ARG A 193 -17.40 -9.15 -30.96
C ARG A 193 -18.53 -9.54 -31.90
N SER A 194 -19.78 -9.57 -31.41
CA SER A 194 -20.94 -9.83 -32.26
C SER A 194 -21.13 -8.79 -33.37
N GLN A 195 -20.86 -7.51 -33.12
CA GLN A 195 -20.99 -6.45 -34.13
C GLN A 195 -19.98 -6.53 -35.28
N LYS A 196 -18.84 -7.21 -35.09
CA LYS A 196 -17.83 -7.41 -36.15
C LYS A 196 -18.07 -8.66 -37.00
N ALA A 197 -18.89 -9.59 -36.51
CA ALA A 197 -19.20 -10.84 -37.21
C ALA A 197 -20.39 -10.70 -38.17
N THR A 198 -21.15 -9.61 -38.08
CA THR A 198 -22.33 -9.31 -38.91
C THR A 198 -22.06 -8.32 -40.04
N THR A 199 -20.80 -7.93 -40.25
CA THR A 199 -20.35 -7.02 -41.32
C THR A 199 -19.44 -7.77 -42.27
#